data_AF-A0A0C4FB75-F1
#
_entry.id   AF-A0A0C4FB75-F1
#
_cell.length_a   1.000
_cell.length_b   1.000
_cell.length_c   1.000
_cell.angle_alpha   90.00
_cell.angle_beta   90.00
_cell.angle_gamma   90.00
#
_symmetry.space_group_name_H-M   'P 1'
#
loop_
_entity.id
_entity.type
_entity.pdbx_description
1 polymer ?
#
loop_
_entity_poly.entity_id
_entity_poly.type
_entity_poly.pdbx_seq_one_letter_code
_entity_poly.pdbx_strand_id
1 'polypeptide(L)'
;MANDKNQPNSEGGQGGMVIEEMLAAMLALQKTTPIQLETAQKLTDARLNMLETKPASPNVSAETSSLASASNRINLRRFQSDGPKFKGPFQAVEPFLNWIQGVQIHFTTRAMTNNDNKLHVIGTLLEETNLLSLYANKVGAYIGKPWSDFKARLFEYSLPQSWRDDLEEKAQHLLMMDLEAFIVYSTRAQTLQSMINFDKVSL
;
A
#
# COMPACT_ATOMS: atom_id res chain seq x y z
N MET A 1 -27.96 66.48 47.22
CA MET A 1 -26.49 66.52 47.38
C MET A 1 -25.88 66.24 46.01
N ALA A 2 -25.40 67.29 45.36
CA ALA A 2 -24.53 67.17 44.19
C ALA A 2 -23.08 67.08 44.69
N ASN A 3 -22.26 66.23 44.08
CA ASN A 3 -20.99 66.71 43.55
C ASN A 3 -20.43 65.78 42.47
N ASP A 4 -20.11 66.43 41.36
CA ASP A 4 -19.41 65.99 40.17
C ASP A 4 -17.89 65.94 40.44
N LYS A 5 -17.19 64.97 39.85
CA LYS A 5 -15.80 65.17 39.42
C LYS A 5 -15.43 64.22 38.26
N ASN A 6 -15.40 64.84 37.10
CA ASN A 6 -14.78 64.48 35.82
C ASN A 6 -13.48 63.63 35.81
N GLN A 7 -13.44 62.77 34.79
CA GLN A 7 -12.35 62.11 34.02
C GLN A 7 -11.17 63.04 33.60
N PRO A 8 -10.12 62.60 32.84
CA PRO A 8 -9.79 61.27 32.25
C PRO A 8 -8.32 60.81 32.45
N ASN A 9 -7.96 59.58 32.06
CA ASN A 9 -6.74 59.37 31.29
C ASN A 9 -6.73 58.04 30.51
N SER A 10 -6.26 58.18 29.28
CA SER A 10 -6.06 57.21 28.21
C SER A 10 -4.93 56.24 28.52
N GLU A 11 -5.12 54.96 28.21
CA GLU A 11 -4.14 54.01 27.66
C GLU A 11 -4.95 52.74 27.33
N GLY A 12 -5.04 52.24 26.10
CA GLY A 12 -3.98 52.11 25.11
C GLY A 12 -3.74 50.60 24.90
N GLY A 13 -4.52 50.01 23.99
CA GLY A 13 -4.24 48.76 23.27
C GLY A 13 -3.59 47.59 24.01
N GLN A 14 -4.40 46.59 24.40
CA GLN A 14 -3.88 45.25 24.75
C GLN A 14 -4.72 44.15 24.08
N GLY A 15 -4.92 44.28 22.76
CA GLY A 15 -5.49 43.24 21.88
C GLY A 15 -4.53 42.75 20.80
N GLY A 16 -3.33 43.34 20.68
CA GLY A 16 -2.36 43.00 19.63
C GLY A 16 -1.29 41.97 20.03
N MET A 17 -1.12 41.71 21.33
CA MET A 17 0.03 40.94 21.83
C MET A 17 -0.11 39.40 21.69
N VAL A 18 -1.32 38.87 21.49
CA VAL A 18 -1.56 37.42 21.43
C VAL A 18 -1.34 36.84 20.03
N ILE A 19 -1.58 37.64 18.98
CA ILE A 19 -1.46 37.18 17.59
C ILE A 19 0.00 37.18 17.14
N GLU A 20 0.79 38.20 17.53
CA GLU A 20 2.21 38.25 17.18
C GLU A 20 3.02 37.17 17.90
N GLU A 21 2.71 36.83 19.15
CA GLU A 21 3.34 35.70 19.84
C GLU A 21 2.99 34.35 19.19
N MET A 22 1.73 34.16 18.78
CA MET A 22 1.31 32.93 18.10
C MET A 22 1.97 32.82 16.71
N LEU A 23 2.11 33.93 15.99
CA LEU A 23 2.74 33.97 14.68
C LEU A 23 4.27 33.81 14.79
N ALA A 24 4.89 34.38 15.82
CA ALA A 24 6.30 34.16 16.16
C ALA A 24 6.56 32.70 16.58
N ALA A 25 5.65 32.07 17.34
CA ALA A 25 5.73 30.66 17.70
C ALA A 25 5.61 29.73 16.48
N MET A 26 4.70 30.03 15.54
CA MET A 26 4.58 29.29 14.28
C MET A 26 5.83 29.44 13.39
N LEU A 27 6.41 30.65 13.33
CA LEU A 27 7.65 30.90 12.59
C LEU A 27 8.88 30.24 13.26
N ALA A 28 8.90 30.12 14.59
CA ALA A 28 9.94 29.41 15.32
C ALA A 28 9.85 27.88 15.13
N LEU A 29 8.64 27.32 15.03
CA LEU A 29 8.42 25.91 14.70
C LEU A 29 8.83 25.57 13.26
N GLN A 30 8.70 26.50 12.31
CA GLN A 30 9.14 26.30 10.94
C GLN A 30 10.67 26.39 10.76
N LYS A 31 11.36 27.13 11.65
CA LYS A 31 12.82 27.34 11.58
C LYS A 31 13.65 26.35 12.40
N THR A 32 13.05 25.46 13.19
CA THR A 32 13.77 24.52 14.07
C THR A 32 13.93 23.09 13.52
N THR A 33 13.56 22.83 12.27
CA THR A 33 13.82 21.53 11.62
C THR A 33 14.96 21.63 10.62
N PRO A 34 16.21 21.56 11.11
CA PRO A 34 17.11 20.54 10.57
C PRO A 34 17.95 19.81 11.64
N ILE A 35 17.50 19.72 12.90
CA ILE A 35 18.24 18.99 13.96
C ILE A 35 17.31 18.04 14.72
N GLN A 36 16.61 17.16 14.01
CA GLN A 36 16.00 15.94 14.59
C GLN A 36 16.00 14.76 13.58
N LEU A 37 16.70 14.88 12.44
CA LEU A 37 16.90 13.76 11.50
C LEU A 37 18.12 12.89 11.88
N GLU A 38 18.95 13.33 12.84
CA GLU A 38 20.27 12.72 13.09
C GLU A 38 20.30 11.60 14.15
N THR A 39 19.19 11.28 14.82
CA THR A 39 19.13 10.20 15.83
C THR A 39 18.38 8.95 15.40
N ALA A 40 17.80 8.92 14.19
CA ALA A 40 17.20 7.72 13.60
C ALA A 40 17.99 7.15 12.41
N GLN A 41 19.16 7.71 12.07
CA GLN A 41 20.03 7.26 10.98
C GLN A 41 21.31 6.53 11.42
N LYS A 42 21.44 6.15 12.71
CA LYS A 42 22.59 5.34 13.18
C LYS A 42 22.39 3.81 13.16
N LEU A 43 21.33 3.29 12.53
CA LEU A 43 21.15 1.85 12.34
C LEU A 43 20.91 1.46 10.87
N THR A 44 21.49 2.18 9.91
CA THR A 44 21.46 1.75 8.50
C THR A 44 22.76 1.95 7.73
N ASP A 45 23.80 2.54 8.35
CA ASP A 45 25.10 2.78 7.69
C ASP A 45 26.22 1.78 8.05
N ALA A 46 25.91 0.69 8.76
CA ALA A 46 26.91 -0.32 9.17
C ALA A 46 26.86 -1.64 8.37
N ARG A 47 26.18 -1.69 7.21
CA ARG A 47 26.06 -2.93 6.41
C ARG A 47 26.47 -2.83 4.94
N LEU A 48 27.09 -1.72 4.50
CA LEU A 48 27.50 -1.56 3.10
C LEU A 48 29.03 -1.51 2.83
N ASN A 49 29.90 -1.68 3.83
CA ASN A 49 31.35 -1.60 3.62
C ASN A 49 32.15 -2.81 4.15
N MET A 50 31.85 -4.03 3.72
CA MET A 50 32.84 -5.11 3.87
C MET A 50 32.76 -6.18 2.77
N LEU A 51 33.07 -5.76 1.55
CA LEU A 51 33.58 -6.65 0.50
C LEU A 51 34.91 -6.07 -0.01
N GLU A 52 35.83 -6.99 -0.30
CA GLU A 52 37.21 -6.82 -0.81
C GLU A 52 38.29 -6.55 0.25
N THR A 53 39.37 -7.34 0.40
CA THR A 53 40.06 -8.37 -0.41
C THR A 53 40.98 -9.18 0.54
N LYS A 54 41.30 -10.46 0.32
CA LYS A 54 42.50 -10.99 -0.42
C LYS A 54 42.73 -12.50 -0.01
N PRO A 55 43.66 -13.29 -0.59
CA PRO A 55 43.65 -13.99 -1.89
C PRO A 55 43.74 -15.55 -1.82
N ALA A 56 43.46 -16.16 -2.99
CA ALA A 56 43.89 -17.43 -3.60
C ALA A 56 44.59 -18.57 -2.81
N SER A 57 44.12 -19.81 -3.06
CA SER A 57 44.93 -20.89 -3.67
C SER A 57 44.05 -21.99 -4.30
N PRO A 58 44.55 -22.71 -5.32
CA PRO A 58 43.72 -23.41 -6.30
C PRO A 58 43.54 -24.89 -5.95
N ASN A 59 42.42 -25.49 -6.36
CA ASN A 59 42.48 -26.86 -6.82
C ASN A 59 41.56 -27.05 -8.02
N VAL A 60 42.19 -27.45 -9.12
CA VAL A 60 41.57 -27.78 -10.39
C VAL A 60 41.06 -29.21 -10.27
N SER A 61 39.77 -29.42 -10.50
CA SER A 61 39.36 -30.58 -11.26
C SER A 61 38.26 -30.13 -12.22
N ALA A 62 38.66 -30.04 -13.47
CA ALA A 62 37.76 -29.88 -14.59
C ALA A 62 36.84 -31.10 -14.68
N GLU A 63 35.54 -30.86 -14.78
CA GLU A 63 34.67 -31.74 -15.56
C GLU A 63 33.76 -30.86 -16.40
N THR A 64 34.09 -30.87 -17.69
CA THR A 64 33.43 -30.25 -18.81
C THR A 64 32.09 -30.95 -19.07
N SER A 65 31.13 -30.19 -19.59
CA SER A 65 30.00 -30.63 -20.42
C SER A 65 28.69 -31.00 -19.71
N SER A 66 27.76 -30.05 -19.72
CA SER A 66 26.49 -30.25 -20.43
C SER A 66 25.72 -28.93 -20.54
N LEU A 67 26.03 -28.17 -21.60
CA LEU A 67 25.04 -27.31 -22.24
C LEU A 67 24.00 -28.22 -22.92
N ALA A 68 22.99 -28.67 -22.19
CA ALA A 68 21.79 -29.25 -22.79
C ALA A 68 20.62 -29.20 -21.80
N SER A 69 19.61 -28.41 -22.15
CA SER A 69 18.33 -28.19 -21.45
C SER A 69 18.36 -27.29 -20.21
N ALA A 70 18.78 -26.04 -20.38
CA ALA A 70 18.25 -24.95 -19.55
C ALA A 70 16.77 -24.73 -19.93
N SER A 71 15.94 -25.70 -19.54
CA SER A 71 14.50 -25.56 -19.53
C SER A 71 14.20 -24.31 -18.71
N ASN A 72 13.46 -23.40 -19.33
CA ASN A 72 12.96 -22.12 -18.83
C ASN A 72 11.97 -22.29 -17.65
N ARG A 73 12.24 -23.27 -16.78
CA ARG A 73 11.48 -23.61 -15.59
C ARG A 73 12.01 -22.74 -14.46
N ILE A 74 11.53 -21.50 -14.50
CA ILE A 74 11.37 -20.62 -13.35
C ILE A 74 11.12 -21.49 -12.11
N ASN A 75 11.91 -21.28 -11.06
CA ASN A 75 11.87 -22.08 -9.83
C ASN A 75 10.56 -21.81 -9.06
N LEU A 76 9.43 -22.40 -9.48
CA LEU A 76 8.08 -22.14 -8.97
C LEU A 76 8.02 -22.07 -7.43
N ARG A 77 8.80 -22.92 -6.75
CA ARG A 77 8.89 -22.98 -5.28
C ARG A 77 9.34 -21.66 -4.63
N ARG A 78 10.28 -20.90 -5.22
CA ARG A 78 10.74 -19.60 -4.67
C ARG A 78 9.76 -18.46 -4.92
N PHE A 79 8.82 -18.66 -5.85
CA PHE A 79 7.80 -17.66 -6.21
C PHE A 79 6.47 -17.92 -5.49
N GLN A 80 6.28 -19.10 -4.90
CA GLN A 80 5.07 -19.51 -4.18
C GLN A 80 5.09 -19.10 -2.70
N SER A 81 6.27 -18.90 -2.08
CA SER A 81 6.39 -18.69 -0.62
C SER A 81 6.15 -17.27 -0.15
N ASP A 82 6.35 -16.25 -0.99
CA ASP A 82 6.45 -14.85 -0.53
C ASP A 82 5.30 -13.94 -1.01
N GLY A 83 4.29 -14.49 -1.72
CA GLY A 83 3.17 -13.69 -2.21
C GLY A 83 2.13 -13.39 -1.12
N PRO A 84 1.32 -12.33 -1.27
CA PRO A 84 0.31 -11.96 -0.29
C PRO A 84 -0.79 -13.03 -0.22
N LYS A 85 -0.97 -13.63 0.96
CA LYS A 85 -2.02 -14.61 1.21
C LYS A 85 -3.36 -13.92 1.46
N PHE A 86 -4.43 -14.42 0.86
CA PHE A 86 -5.79 -13.98 1.16
C PHE A 86 -6.38 -14.81 2.29
N LYS A 87 -6.50 -14.19 3.46
CA LYS A 87 -7.16 -14.72 4.67
C LYS A 87 -8.40 -13.89 5.05
N GLY A 88 -8.79 -12.97 4.19
CA GLY A 88 -9.88 -12.03 4.46
C GLY A 88 -11.24 -12.73 4.47
N PRO A 89 -12.27 -12.09 5.05
CA PRO A 89 -13.62 -12.60 4.96
C PRO A 89 -14.12 -12.64 3.52
N PHE A 90 -14.95 -13.64 3.21
CA PHE A 90 -15.66 -13.70 1.93
C PHE A 90 -16.57 -12.48 1.77
N GLN A 91 -16.65 -11.92 0.57
CA GLN A 91 -17.44 -10.72 0.25
C GLN A 91 -17.01 -9.41 0.93
N ALA A 92 -15.88 -9.40 1.64
CA ALA A 92 -15.29 -8.16 2.12
C ALA A 92 -14.54 -7.45 0.98
N VAL A 93 -15.09 -6.32 0.53
CA VAL A 93 -14.61 -5.57 -0.64
C VAL A 93 -13.16 -5.11 -0.48
N GLU A 94 -12.87 -4.32 0.55
CA GLU A 94 -11.55 -3.72 0.74
C GLU A 94 -10.43 -4.77 0.91
N PRO A 95 -10.57 -5.80 1.77
CA PRO A 95 -9.56 -6.85 1.88
C PRO A 95 -9.31 -7.58 0.55
N PHE A 96 -10.37 -7.85 -0.23
CA PHE A 96 -10.24 -8.54 -1.50
C PHE A 96 -9.53 -7.69 -2.55
N LEU A 97 -9.91 -6.41 -2.70
CA LEU A 97 -9.27 -5.50 -3.66
C LEU A 97 -7.79 -5.27 -3.31
N ASN A 98 -7.50 -5.02 -2.02
CA ASN A 98 -6.11 -4.87 -1.55
C ASN A 98 -5.28 -6.12 -1.85
N TRP A 99 -5.85 -7.32 -1.66
CA TRP A 99 -5.17 -8.55 -1.99
C TRP A 99 -4.91 -8.70 -3.50
N ILE A 100 -5.90 -8.43 -4.36
CA ILE A 100 -5.73 -8.47 -5.81
C ILE A 100 -4.64 -7.49 -6.26
N GLN A 101 -4.59 -6.29 -5.70
CA GLN A 101 -3.53 -5.32 -6.00
C GLN A 101 -2.16 -5.86 -5.59
N GLY A 102 -2.04 -6.44 -4.39
CA GLY A 102 -0.81 -7.09 -3.94
C GLY A 102 -0.37 -8.24 -4.85
N VAL A 103 -1.31 -9.06 -5.32
CA VAL A 103 -1.06 -10.13 -6.30
C VAL A 103 -0.54 -9.56 -7.62
N GLN A 104 -1.17 -8.50 -8.14
CA GLN A 104 -0.74 -7.89 -9.41
C GLN A 104 0.67 -7.31 -9.28
N ILE A 105 0.98 -6.64 -8.16
CA ILE A 105 2.34 -6.17 -7.85
C ILE A 105 3.30 -7.36 -7.77
N HIS A 106 2.92 -8.45 -7.10
CA HIS A 106 3.74 -9.65 -7.00
C HIS A 106 4.03 -10.25 -8.39
N PHE A 107 3.05 -10.34 -9.29
CA PHE A 107 3.27 -10.80 -10.66
C PHE A 107 4.23 -9.89 -11.43
N THR A 108 4.05 -8.57 -11.34
CA THR A 108 4.89 -7.58 -12.01
C THR A 108 6.33 -7.62 -11.50
N THR A 109 6.52 -7.56 -10.18
CA THR A 109 7.85 -7.58 -9.52
C THR A 109 8.62 -8.87 -9.76
N ARG A 110 7.93 -9.98 -10.00
CA ARG A 110 8.53 -11.28 -10.32
C ARG A 110 8.61 -11.55 -11.83
N ALA A 111 8.26 -10.58 -12.67
CA ALA A 111 8.24 -10.68 -14.13
C ALA A 111 7.46 -11.92 -14.65
N MET A 112 6.34 -12.24 -14.00
CA MET A 112 5.50 -13.37 -14.41
C MET A 112 4.71 -13.00 -15.66
N THR A 113 5.15 -13.50 -16.81
CA THR A 113 4.49 -13.25 -18.11
C THR A 113 3.50 -14.35 -18.49
N ASN A 114 3.82 -15.61 -18.19
CA ASN A 114 2.97 -16.76 -18.51
C ASN A 114 1.70 -16.76 -17.64
N ASN A 115 0.52 -16.84 -18.28
CA ASN A 115 -0.77 -16.81 -17.59
C ASN A 115 -1.01 -18.05 -16.73
N ASP A 116 -0.71 -19.26 -17.22
CA ASP A 116 -0.90 -20.50 -16.45
C ASP A 116 -0.08 -20.49 -15.16
N ASN A 117 1.13 -19.95 -15.19
CA ASN A 117 1.94 -19.74 -14.00
C ASN A 117 1.26 -18.78 -13.01
N LYS A 118 0.63 -17.70 -13.48
CA LYS A 118 -0.16 -16.79 -12.61
C LYS A 118 -1.33 -17.53 -11.98
N LEU A 119 -2.04 -18.36 -12.74
CA LEU A 119 -3.14 -19.19 -12.23
C LEU A 119 -2.65 -20.17 -11.17
N HIS A 120 -1.55 -20.89 -11.41
CA HIS A 120 -1.01 -21.79 -10.40
C HIS A 120 -0.57 -21.06 -9.12
N VAL A 121 0.07 -19.90 -9.26
CA VAL A 121 0.47 -19.09 -8.11
C VAL A 121 -0.75 -18.59 -7.34
N ILE A 122 -1.81 -18.11 -8.00
CA ILE A 122 -3.01 -17.62 -7.30
C ILE A 122 -3.59 -18.67 -6.36
N GLY A 123 -3.64 -19.94 -6.80
CA GLY A 123 -4.15 -21.05 -5.99
C GLY A 123 -3.35 -21.24 -4.70
N THR A 124 -2.05 -20.98 -4.74
CA THR A 124 -1.20 -21.03 -3.54
C THR A 124 -1.38 -19.82 -2.63
N LEU A 125 -1.92 -18.70 -3.12
CA LEU A 125 -2.11 -17.46 -2.38
C LEU A 125 -3.50 -17.35 -1.72
N LEU A 126 -4.40 -18.31 -1.97
CA LEU A 126 -5.72 -18.36 -1.37
C LEU A 126 -5.69 -19.20 -0.09
N GLU A 127 -6.22 -18.66 1.00
CA GLU A 127 -6.46 -19.39 2.24
C GLU A 127 -7.93 -19.31 2.69
N GLU A 128 -8.73 -18.42 2.09
CA GLU A 128 -10.18 -18.35 2.30
C GLU A 128 -10.90 -19.51 1.60
N THR A 129 -11.80 -20.16 2.33
CA THR A 129 -12.44 -21.43 1.94
C THR A 129 -13.27 -21.36 0.67
N ASN A 130 -14.09 -20.33 0.49
CA ASN A 130 -14.99 -20.23 -0.66
C ASN A 130 -14.21 -19.98 -1.96
N LEU A 131 -13.21 -19.12 -1.90
CA LEU A 131 -12.27 -18.87 -2.99
C LEU A 131 -11.42 -20.08 -3.34
N LEU A 132 -10.94 -20.83 -2.34
CA LEU A 132 -10.24 -22.10 -2.56
C LEU A 132 -11.14 -23.10 -3.28
N SER A 133 -12.41 -23.21 -2.86
CA SER A 133 -13.39 -24.07 -3.52
C SER A 133 -13.65 -23.63 -4.96
N LEU A 134 -13.83 -22.32 -5.21
CA LEU A 134 -13.95 -21.79 -6.58
C LEU A 134 -12.74 -22.17 -7.43
N TYR A 135 -11.53 -21.94 -6.91
CA TYR A 135 -10.28 -22.23 -7.61
C TYR A 135 -10.20 -23.71 -7.97
N ALA A 136 -10.36 -24.61 -7.00
CA ALA A 136 -10.27 -26.06 -7.21
C ALA A 136 -11.27 -26.55 -8.28
N ASN A 137 -12.48 -25.99 -8.31
CA ASN A 137 -13.53 -26.42 -9.22
C ASN A 137 -13.47 -25.76 -10.61
N LYS A 138 -12.89 -24.56 -10.73
CA LYS A 138 -12.96 -23.77 -11.96
C LYS A 138 -11.63 -23.63 -12.68
N VAL A 139 -10.48 -23.72 -12.01
CA VAL A 139 -9.17 -23.39 -12.61
C VAL A 139 -8.88 -24.15 -13.90
N GLY A 140 -9.27 -25.43 -13.99
CA GLY A 140 -9.07 -26.26 -15.19
C GLY A 140 -9.69 -25.66 -16.46
N ALA A 141 -10.81 -24.94 -16.34
CA ALA A 141 -11.48 -24.27 -17.46
C ALA A 141 -10.81 -22.95 -17.90
N TYR A 142 -9.77 -22.50 -17.17
CA TYR A 142 -9.03 -21.27 -17.44
C TYR A 142 -7.57 -21.52 -17.80
N ILE A 143 -7.09 -22.77 -17.77
CA ILE A 143 -5.77 -23.10 -18.31
C ILE A 143 -5.72 -22.78 -19.80
N GLY A 144 -4.65 -22.11 -20.23
CA GLY A 144 -4.49 -21.59 -21.58
C GLY A 144 -5.22 -20.27 -21.86
N LYS A 145 -6.03 -19.77 -20.91
CA LYS A 145 -6.70 -18.46 -21.03
C LYS A 145 -5.89 -17.35 -20.38
N PRO A 146 -6.13 -16.08 -20.75
CA PRO A 146 -5.55 -14.93 -20.06
C PRO A 146 -5.88 -14.91 -18.56
N TRP A 147 -4.95 -14.44 -17.74
CA TRP A 147 -5.17 -14.20 -16.30
C TRP A 147 -6.37 -13.28 -16.04
N SER A 148 -6.63 -12.32 -16.93
CA SER A 148 -7.77 -11.39 -16.85
C SER A 148 -9.11 -12.10 -16.75
N ASP A 149 -9.27 -13.24 -17.43
CA ASP A 149 -10.53 -13.99 -17.47
C ASP A 149 -10.80 -14.63 -16.11
N PHE A 150 -9.77 -15.23 -15.50
CA PHE A 150 -9.89 -15.79 -14.16
C PHE A 150 -10.03 -14.69 -13.10
N LYS A 151 -9.33 -13.55 -13.25
CA LYS A 151 -9.52 -12.37 -12.39
C LYS A 151 -10.97 -11.89 -12.43
N ALA A 152 -11.58 -11.75 -13.61
CA ALA A 152 -12.98 -11.36 -13.74
C ALA A 152 -13.91 -12.34 -13.00
N ARG A 153 -13.65 -13.65 -13.12
CA ARG A 153 -14.43 -14.67 -12.39
C ARG A 153 -14.26 -14.58 -10.87
N LEU A 154 -13.06 -14.27 -10.39
CA LEU A 154 -12.83 -14.03 -8.97
C LEU A 154 -13.65 -12.83 -8.48
N PHE A 155 -13.69 -11.73 -9.23
CA PHE A 155 -14.47 -10.54 -8.85
C PHE A 155 -15.96 -10.85 -8.79
N GLU A 156 -16.50 -11.50 -9.82
CA GLU A 156 -17.91 -11.88 -9.88
C GLU A 156 -18.34 -12.76 -8.69
N TYR A 157 -17.46 -13.65 -8.24
CA TYR A 157 -17.77 -14.59 -7.16
C TYR A 157 -17.52 -14.01 -5.76
N SER A 158 -16.49 -13.18 -5.61
CA SER A 158 -15.95 -12.81 -4.29
C SER A 158 -16.43 -11.47 -3.78
N LEU A 159 -17.10 -10.67 -4.61
CA LEU A 159 -17.62 -9.36 -4.25
C LEU A 159 -19.16 -9.38 -4.21
N PRO A 160 -19.79 -8.60 -3.32
CA PRO A 160 -21.23 -8.31 -3.40
C PRO A 160 -21.60 -7.74 -4.76
N GLN A 161 -22.80 -8.03 -5.28
CA GLN A 161 -23.22 -7.57 -6.62
C GLN A 161 -23.12 -6.05 -6.79
N SER A 162 -23.55 -5.28 -5.78
CA SER A 162 -23.58 -3.81 -5.80
C SER A 162 -22.37 -3.17 -5.12
N TRP A 163 -21.24 -3.88 -4.99
CA TRP A 163 -20.08 -3.38 -4.24
C TRP A 163 -19.55 -2.03 -4.71
N ARG A 164 -19.68 -1.71 -6.01
CA ARG A 164 -19.27 -0.40 -6.55
C ARG A 164 -20.24 0.70 -6.12
N ASP A 165 -21.53 0.45 -6.23
CA ASP A 165 -22.58 1.38 -5.82
C ASP A 165 -22.46 1.68 -4.32
N ASP A 166 -22.22 0.64 -3.50
CA ASP A 166 -22.00 0.79 -2.05
C ASP A 166 -20.77 1.67 -1.74
N LEU A 167 -19.70 1.58 -2.54
CA LEU A 167 -18.51 2.42 -2.38
C LEU A 167 -18.77 3.86 -2.82
N GLU A 168 -19.48 4.05 -3.93
CA GLU A 168 -19.87 5.37 -4.42
C GLU A 168 -20.80 6.08 -3.44
N GLU A 169 -21.77 5.36 -2.85
CA GLU A 169 -22.63 5.88 -1.79
C GLU A 169 -21.80 6.28 -0.55
N LYS A 170 -20.86 5.43 -0.12
CA LYS A 170 -19.94 5.77 0.98
C LYS A 170 -19.11 7.02 0.68
N ALA A 171 -18.67 7.20 -0.56
CA ALA A 171 -17.92 8.37 -0.97
C ALA A 171 -18.80 9.63 -0.99
N GLN A 172 -20.04 9.54 -1.48
CA GLN A 172 -21.00 10.65 -1.49
C GLN A 172 -21.34 11.13 -0.08
N HIS A 173 -21.46 10.21 0.87
CA HIS A 173 -21.77 10.52 2.27
C HIS A 173 -20.51 10.72 3.14
N LEU A 174 -19.32 10.83 2.53
CA LEU A 174 -18.08 10.98 3.27
C LEU A 174 -17.94 12.38 3.85
N LEU A 175 -18.21 12.50 5.15
CA LEU A 175 -18.01 13.74 5.91
C LEU A 175 -16.78 13.65 6.82
N MET A 176 -16.14 14.81 7.00
CA MET A 176 -15.11 15.01 8.01
C MET A 176 -15.78 15.11 9.38
N MET A 177 -15.30 14.33 10.36
CA MET A 177 -15.86 14.36 11.71
C MET A 177 -15.29 15.53 12.53
N ASP A 178 -16.03 15.99 13.54
CA ASP A 178 -15.70 17.21 14.34
C ASP A 178 -14.31 17.18 14.99
N LEU A 179 -13.77 16.00 15.29
CA LEU A 179 -12.46 15.80 15.92
C LEU A 179 -11.46 15.07 15.00
N GLU A 180 -11.81 14.88 13.73
CA GLU A 180 -10.94 14.24 12.76
C GLU A 180 -9.92 15.24 12.20
N ALA A 181 -8.66 14.85 12.11
CA ALA A 181 -7.67 15.66 11.41
C ALA A 181 -7.89 15.55 9.88
N PHE A 182 -7.67 16.65 9.16
CA PHE A 182 -7.83 16.69 7.70
C PHE A 182 -7.07 15.56 6.97
N ILE A 183 -5.86 15.22 7.43
CA ILE A 183 -5.07 14.13 6.85
C ILE A 183 -5.81 12.78 6.95
N VAL A 184 -6.47 12.50 8.07
CA VAL A 184 -7.24 11.26 8.25
C VAL A 184 -8.45 11.23 7.32
N TYR A 185 -9.20 12.33 7.25
CA TYR A 185 -10.33 12.47 6.33
C TYR A 185 -9.89 12.28 4.86
N SER A 186 -8.83 12.98 4.44
CA SER A 186 -8.32 12.89 3.08
C SER A 186 -7.79 11.49 2.75
N THR A 187 -7.20 10.79 3.71
CA THR A 187 -6.75 9.40 3.54
C THR A 187 -7.95 8.48 3.31
N ARG A 188 -9.03 8.62 4.09
CA ARG A 188 -10.27 7.85 3.87
C ARG A 188 -10.87 8.11 2.48
N ALA A 189 -10.92 9.38 2.07
CA ALA A 189 -11.42 9.78 0.76
C ALA A 189 -10.61 9.15 -0.38
N GLN A 190 -9.28 9.21 -0.28
CA GLN A 190 -8.37 8.62 -1.26
C GLN A 190 -8.52 7.09 -1.33
N THR A 191 -8.64 6.41 -0.19
CA THR A 191 -8.85 4.97 -0.13
C THR A 191 -10.18 4.56 -0.78
N LEU A 192 -11.27 5.28 -0.51
CA LEU A 192 -12.55 5.03 -1.21
C LEU A 192 -12.40 5.23 -2.72
N GLN A 193 -11.76 6.32 -3.14
CA GLN A 193 -11.59 6.64 -4.55
C GLN A 193 -10.72 5.60 -5.28
N SER A 194 -9.68 5.08 -4.64
CA SER A 194 -8.82 4.03 -5.22
C SER A 194 -9.60 2.73 -5.44
N MET A 195 -10.46 2.34 -4.50
CA MET A 195 -11.31 1.17 -4.63
C MET A 195 -12.37 1.33 -5.74
N ILE A 196 -13.01 2.52 -5.83
CA ILE A 196 -13.97 2.83 -6.91
C ILE A 196 -13.29 2.73 -8.28
N ASN A 197 -12.04 3.18 -8.38
CA ASN A 197 -11.29 3.22 -9.63
C ASN A 197 -10.44 1.97 -9.90
N PHE A 198 -10.53 0.93 -9.05
CA PHE A 198 -9.58 -0.19 -9.01
C PHE A 198 -9.22 -0.82 -10.37
N ASP A 199 -10.21 -1.06 -11.23
CA ASP A 199 -10.04 -1.67 -12.56
C ASP A 199 -10.40 -0.71 -13.70
N LYS A 200 -10.59 0.58 -13.39
CA LYS A 200 -10.73 1.59 -14.42
C LYS A 200 -9.34 1.86 -14.98
N VAL A 201 -9.12 1.56 -16.26
CA VAL A 201 -7.91 1.99 -16.96
C VAL A 201 -7.87 3.51 -16.85
N SER A 202 -6.85 4.05 -16.16
CA SER A 202 -6.57 5.48 -16.24
C SER A 202 -6.17 5.76 -17.69
N LEU A 203 -7.08 6.39 -18.43
CA LEU A 203 -6.86 6.87 -19.80
C LEU A 203 -5.72 7.90 -19.82
#